data_AF-A0A967TIS0-F1
#
_entry.id   AF-A0A967TIS0-F1
#
_cell.length_a   1.000
_cell.length_b   1.000
_cell.length_c   1.000
_cell.angle_alpha   90.00
_cell.angle_beta   90.00
_cell.angle_gamma   90.00
#
_symmetry.space_group_name_H-M   'P 1'
#
loop_
_entity.id
_entity.type
_entity.pdbx_description
1 polymer ?
#
loop_
_entity_poly.entity_id
_entity_poly.type
_entity_poly.pdbx_seq_one_letter_code
_entity_poly.pdbx_strand_id
1 'polypeptide(L)'
;MRHFLVYVEFLVTISVLVTAVSNYLIVNKLWKRRHKKEVAESISIAAALLGMATGLPFFVQFTFIDQSPAPAVKTAISLATGVVFVAIGSGIWVQENRGKGLLKLFLGALTLERKESTYLLKELARPKGADQIVEILRLLATIDKHVDEKEMELIREFADRWDVQVPDLQTGEMEEGGGDLIRLRSGVVDYLAVEPPAEQAAHLLDVLQLFVKADAKVTREE
;
A
#
# COMPACT_ATOMS: atom_id res chain seq x y z
N MET A 1 -4.37 -16.68 -35.96
CA MET A 1 -5.31 -16.43 -34.83
C MET A 1 -5.60 -17.67 -33.98
N ARG A 2 -6.06 -18.80 -34.54
CA ARG A 2 -6.45 -19.98 -33.73
C ARG A 2 -5.32 -20.53 -32.83
N HIS A 3 -4.10 -20.63 -33.34
CA HIS A 3 -2.94 -21.08 -32.56
C HIS A 3 -2.56 -20.12 -31.42
N PHE A 4 -2.78 -18.81 -31.62
CA PHE A 4 -2.51 -17.80 -30.60
C PHE A 4 -3.49 -17.90 -29.43
N LEU A 5 -4.78 -18.07 -29.72
CA LEU A 5 -5.80 -18.24 -28.68
C LEU A 5 -5.56 -19.50 -27.83
N VAL A 6 -5.26 -20.63 -28.47
CA VAL A 6 -4.93 -21.89 -27.76
C VAL A 6 -3.70 -21.72 -26.86
N TYR A 7 -2.69 -20.99 -27.32
CA TYR A 7 -1.50 -20.71 -26.53
C TYR A 7 -1.83 -19.83 -25.30
N VAL A 8 -2.63 -18.79 -25.48
CA VAL A 8 -3.08 -17.93 -24.37
C VAL A 8 -3.91 -18.72 -23.36
N GLU A 9 -4.82 -19.58 -23.82
CA GLU A 9 -5.68 -20.41 -22.97
C GLU A 9 -4.86 -21.42 -22.14
N PHE A 10 -3.81 -21.99 -22.75
CA PHE A 10 -2.84 -22.83 -22.06
C PHE A 10 -2.07 -22.05 -20.97
N LEU A 11 -1.58 -20.84 -21.29
CA LEU A 11 -0.91 -19.99 -20.29
C LEU A 11 -1.83 -19.61 -19.14
N VAL A 12 -3.09 -19.28 -19.42
CA VAL A 12 -4.09 -18.97 -18.39
C VAL A 12 -4.29 -20.18 -17.48
N THR A 13 -4.39 -21.38 -18.04
CA THR A 13 -4.54 -22.62 -17.27
C THR A 13 -3.32 -22.88 -16.36
N ILE A 14 -2.11 -22.73 -16.88
CA ILE A 14 -0.88 -22.81 -16.07
C ILE A 14 -0.89 -21.77 -14.96
N SER A 15 -1.34 -20.55 -15.24
CA SER A 15 -1.37 -19.48 -14.24
C SER A 15 -2.24 -19.83 -13.04
N VAL A 16 -3.36 -20.56 -13.24
CA VAL A 16 -4.21 -21.04 -12.14
C VAL A 16 -3.44 -22.03 -11.28
N LEU A 17 -2.74 -22.99 -11.89
CA LEU A 17 -1.96 -23.99 -11.17
C LEU A 17 -0.81 -23.37 -10.39
N VAL A 18 -0.07 -22.44 -11.01
CA VAL A 18 1.00 -21.69 -10.34
C VAL A 18 0.44 -20.88 -9.17
N THR A 19 -0.72 -20.23 -9.34
CA THR A 19 -1.38 -19.48 -8.26
C THR A 19 -1.78 -20.40 -7.11
N ALA A 20 -2.37 -21.56 -7.40
CA ALA A 20 -2.78 -22.53 -6.40
C ALA A 20 -1.59 -23.03 -5.57
N VAL A 21 -0.49 -23.42 -6.23
CA VAL A 21 0.74 -23.89 -5.56
C VAL A 21 1.37 -22.78 -4.74
N SER A 22 1.47 -21.57 -5.29
CA SER A 22 2.08 -20.43 -4.59
C SER A 22 1.30 -20.08 -3.33
N ASN A 23 -0.03 -19.96 -3.44
CA ASN A 23 -0.89 -19.65 -2.30
C ASN A 23 -0.84 -20.78 -1.26
N TYR A 24 -0.83 -22.04 -1.68
CA TYR A 24 -0.65 -23.17 -0.77
C TYR A 24 0.66 -23.07 0.02
N LEU A 25 1.78 -22.79 -0.65
CA LEU A 25 3.08 -22.68 0.02
C LEU A 25 3.10 -21.53 1.02
N ILE A 26 2.55 -20.37 0.67
CA ILE A 26 2.47 -19.21 1.56
C ILE A 26 1.60 -19.54 2.77
N VAL A 27 0.39 -20.06 2.53
CA VAL A 27 -0.55 -20.45 3.59
C VAL A 27 0.07 -21.49 4.50
N ASN A 28 0.68 -22.54 3.96
CA ASN A 28 1.32 -23.59 4.75
C ASN A 28 2.44 -23.02 5.64
N LYS A 29 3.27 -22.12 5.11
CA LYS A 29 4.36 -21.47 5.85
C LYS A 29 3.86 -20.59 6.98
N LEU A 30 2.76 -19.84 6.76
CA LEU A 30 2.13 -19.01 7.78
C LEU A 30 1.39 -19.87 8.81
N TRP A 31 0.64 -20.86 8.36
CA TRP A 31 -0.17 -21.75 9.20
C TRP A 31 0.68 -22.50 10.22
N LYS A 32 1.85 -23.02 9.83
CA LYS A 32 2.78 -23.68 10.75
C LYS A 32 3.26 -22.76 11.89
N ARG A 33 3.25 -21.45 11.67
CA ARG A 33 3.76 -20.43 12.60
C ARG A 33 2.67 -19.52 13.17
N ARG A 34 1.40 -19.84 12.95
CA ARG A 34 0.20 -19.04 13.32
C ARG A 34 0.07 -18.72 14.82
N HIS A 35 0.79 -19.43 15.66
CA HIS A 35 0.79 -19.22 17.11
C HIS A 35 1.75 -18.12 17.56
N LYS A 36 2.66 -17.66 16.69
CA LYS A 36 3.62 -16.60 17.01
C LYS A 36 2.96 -15.23 16.78
N LYS A 37 3.04 -14.36 17.78
CA LYS A 37 2.50 -13.00 17.72
C LYS A 37 3.06 -12.20 16.53
N GLU A 38 4.37 -12.23 16.34
CA GLU A 38 5.08 -11.56 15.22
C GLU A 38 4.52 -11.96 13.84
N VAL A 39 4.09 -13.22 13.68
CA VAL A 39 3.53 -13.69 12.40
C VAL A 39 2.14 -13.13 12.17
N ALA A 40 1.33 -13.02 13.21
CA ALA A 40 0.01 -12.40 13.11
C ALA A 40 0.13 -10.90 12.80
N GLU A 41 1.00 -10.19 13.51
CA GLU A 41 1.21 -8.74 13.31
C GLU A 41 1.86 -8.41 11.95
N SER A 42 2.66 -9.31 11.37
CA SER A 42 3.25 -9.10 10.04
C SER A 42 2.27 -9.19 8.87
N ILE A 43 1.02 -9.63 9.10
CA ILE A 43 0.01 -9.77 8.05
C ILE A 43 -0.86 -8.53 8.03
N SER A 44 -0.81 -7.78 6.93
CA SER A 44 -1.74 -6.68 6.67
C SER A 44 -3.17 -7.21 6.49
N ILE A 45 -4.02 -6.99 7.50
CA ILE A 45 -5.43 -7.37 7.46
C ILE A 45 -6.17 -6.40 6.54
N ALA A 46 -5.82 -5.11 6.55
CA ALA A 46 -6.41 -4.12 5.68
C ALA A 46 -6.20 -4.47 4.19
N ALA A 47 -4.97 -4.84 3.79
CA ALA A 47 -4.69 -5.26 2.42
C ALA A 47 -5.47 -6.52 2.02
N ALA A 48 -5.56 -7.51 2.93
CA ALA A 48 -6.35 -8.72 2.69
C ALA A 48 -7.85 -8.40 2.51
N LEU A 49 -8.42 -7.50 3.33
CA LEU A 49 -9.81 -7.06 3.21
C LEU A 49 -10.07 -6.30 1.91
N LEU A 50 -9.17 -5.39 1.51
CA LEU A 50 -9.27 -4.65 0.24
C LEU A 50 -9.16 -5.60 -0.97
N GLY A 51 -8.25 -6.56 -0.91
CA GLY A 51 -8.12 -7.61 -1.92
C GLY A 51 -9.38 -8.47 -2.05
N MET A 52 -10.06 -8.76 -0.93
CA MET A 52 -11.34 -9.45 -0.97
C MET A 52 -12.48 -8.57 -1.49
N ALA A 53 -12.54 -7.30 -1.06
CA ALA A 53 -13.55 -6.35 -1.51
C ALA A 53 -13.53 -6.15 -3.02
N THR A 54 -12.33 -6.13 -3.62
CA THR A 54 -12.14 -6.06 -5.08
C THR A 54 -12.33 -7.43 -5.75
N GLY A 55 -11.88 -8.52 -5.12
CA GLY A 55 -12.01 -9.87 -5.66
C GLY A 55 -13.44 -10.39 -5.75
N LEU A 56 -14.34 -9.95 -4.86
CA LEU A 56 -15.74 -10.38 -4.84
C LEU A 56 -16.51 -10.00 -6.11
N PRO A 57 -16.51 -8.72 -6.58
CA PRO A 57 -17.07 -8.34 -7.86
C PRO A 57 -16.51 -9.16 -9.04
N PHE A 58 -15.19 -9.35 -9.11
CA PHE A 58 -14.56 -10.14 -10.16
C PHE A 58 -14.97 -11.61 -10.11
N PHE A 59 -15.12 -12.19 -8.92
CA PHE A 59 -15.59 -13.56 -8.79
C PHE A 59 -17.02 -13.71 -9.33
N VAL A 60 -17.91 -12.77 -9.01
CA VAL A 60 -19.28 -12.74 -9.54
C VAL A 60 -19.25 -12.60 -11.05
N GLN A 61 -18.46 -11.65 -11.58
CA GLN A 61 -18.34 -11.42 -13.00
C GLN A 61 -17.85 -12.68 -13.73
N PHE A 62 -16.75 -13.30 -13.30
CA PHE A 62 -16.19 -14.46 -13.98
C PHE A 62 -17.05 -15.72 -13.87
N THR A 63 -17.81 -15.86 -12.78
CA THR A 63 -18.65 -17.04 -12.56
C THR A 63 -19.99 -16.94 -13.28
N PHE A 64 -20.66 -15.78 -13.20
CA PHE A 64 -22.04 -15.65 -13.65
C PHE A 64 -22.18 -14.88 -14.97
N ILE A 65 -21.28 -13.95 -15.27
CA ILE A 65 -21.35 -13.08 -16.46
C ILE A 65 -20.50 -13.68 -17.58
N ASP A 66 -19.19 -13.77 -17.36
CA ASP A 66 -18.22 -14.17 -18.39
C ASP A 66 -18.10 -15.70 -18.53
N GLN A 67 -18.71 -16.46 -17.60
CA GLN A 67 -18.66 -17.93 -17.52
C GLN A 67 -17.26 -18.50 -17.77
N SER A 68 -16.24 -17.82 -17.24
CA SER A 68 -14.84 -18.07 -17.50
C SER A 68 -14.24 -18.87 -16.34
N PRO A 69 -14.06 -20.20 -16.48
CA PRO A 69 -13.76 -21.06 -15.34
C PRO A 69 -12.38 -20.81 -14.76
N ALA A 70 -11.36 -20.56 -15.59
CA ALA A 70 -9.99 -20.36 -15.09
C ALA A 70 -9.83 -19.08 -14.24
N PRO A 71 -10.27 -17.88 -14.70
CA PRO A 71 -10.31 -16.69 -13.87
C PRO A 71 -11.19 -16.84 -12.63
N ALA A 72 -12.37 -17.47 -12.74
CA ALA A 72 -13.26 -17.70 -11.60
C ALA A 72 -12.59 -18.54 -10.51
N VAL A 73 -11.95 -19.65 -10.88
CA VAL A 73 -11.20 -20.52 -9.96
C VAL A 73 -10.03 -19.78 -9.34
N LYS A 74 -9.28 -19.03 -10.14
CA LYS A 74 -8.14 -18.23 -9.65
C LYS A 74 -8.60 -17.21 -8.60
N THR A 75 -9.67 -16.47 -8.89
CA THR A 75 -10.22 -15.47 -7.97
C THR A 75 -10.78 -16.13 -6.71
N ALA A 76 -11.43 -17.29 -6.81
CA ALA A 76 -11.91 -18.05 -5.67
C ALA A 76 -10.76 -18.47 -4.74
N ILE A 77 -9.65 -18.97 -5.30
CA ILE A 77 -8.44 -19.33 -4.54
C ILE A 77 -7.88 -18.10 -3.82
N SER A 78 -7.82 -16.95 -4.49
CA SER A 78 -7.35 -15.70 -3.88
C SER A 78 -8.27 -15.24 -2.73
N LEU A 79 -9.59 -15.30 -2.89
CA LEU A 79 -10.56 -14.97 -1.85
C LEU A 79 -10.41 -15.91 -0.64
N ALA A 80 -10.32 -17.22 -0.87
CA ALA A 80 -10.10 -18.19 0.19
C ALA A 80 -8.76 -17.94 0.93
N THR A 81 -7.72 -17.57 0.20
CA THR A 81 -6.42 -17.21 0.77
C THR A 81 -6.52 -15.95 1.64
N GLY A 82 -7.26 -14.93 1.17
CA GLY A 82 -7.55 -13.72 1.93
C GLY A 82 -8.25 -14.00 3.26
N VAL A 83 -9.24 -14.89 3.27
CA VAL A 83 -9.92 -15.33 4.51
C VAL A 83 -8.93 -15.96 5.49
N VAL A 84 -8.02 -16.81 5.01
CA VAL A 84 -6.99 -17.41 5.86
C VAL A 84 -6.04 -16.35 6.41
N PHE A 85 -5.65 -15.36 5.61
CA PHE A 85 -4.77 -14.27 6.07
C PHE A 85 -5.44 -13.42 7.13
N VAL A 86 -6.70 -13.03 6.94
CA VAL A 86 -7.47 -12.29 7.97
C VAL A 86 -7.57 -13.11 9.26
N ALA A 87 -7.84 -14.41 9.14
CA ALA A 87 -7.91 -15.28 10.31
C ALA A 87 -6.56 -15.35 11.04
N ILE A 88 -5.44 -15.57 10.35
CA ILE A 88 -4.12 -15.63 10.98
C ILE A 88 -3.71 -14.26 11.53
N GLY A 89 -3.87 -13.20 10.75
CA GLY A 89 -3.48 -11.83 11.10
C GLY A 89 -4.25 -11.29 12.31
N SER A 90 -5.52 -11.69 12.47
CA SER A 90 -6.30 -11.35 13.66
C SER A 90 -5.71 -11.93 14.97
N GLY A 91 -4.79 -12.88 14.88
CA GLY A 91 -4.08 -13.42 16.03
C GLY A 91 -4.93 -14.33 16.91
N ILE A 92 -5.99 -14.94 16.37
CA ILE A 92 -6.90 -15.83 17.12
C ILE A 92 -6.22 -17.10 17.64
N TRP A 93 -5.09 -17.49 17.05
CA TRP A 93 -4.29 -18.65 17.48
C TRP A 93 -3.08 -18.28 18.36
N VAL A 94 -2.87 -17.00 18.65
CA VAL A 94 -1.74 -16.49 19.45
C VAL A 94 -2.02 -16.74 20.94
N GLN A 95 -1.03 -17.25 21.69
CA GLN A 95 -1.25 -17.69 23.07
C GLN A 95 -1.60 -16.53 24.02
N GLU A 96 -1.02 -15.35 23.77
CA GLU A 96 -1.24 -14.08 24.48
C GLU A 96 -2.65 -13.53 24.27
N ASN A 97 -3.38 -14.06 23.29
CA ASN A 97 -4.75 -13.69 22.96
C ASN A 97 -5.80 -14.68 23.47
N ARG A 98 -5.38 -15.71 24.22
CA ARG A 98 -6.30 -16.67 24.85
C ARG A 98 -7.33 -15.94 25.73
N GLY A 99 -8.62 -16.24 25.49
CA GLY A 99 -9.73 -15.66 26.22
C GLY A 99 -10.28 -14.34 25.66
N LYS A 100 -9.67 -13.77 24.61
CA LYS A 100 -10.22 -12.60 23.90
C LYS A 100 -11.21 -13.04 22.82
N GLY A 101 -12.33 -12.32 22.69
CA GLY A 101 -13.33 -12.59 21.65
C GLY A 101 -12.82 -12.27 20.24
N LEU A 102 -13.28 -13.04 19.24
CA LEU A 102 -12.84 -12.94 17.84
C LEU A 102 -12.98 -11.52 17.28
N LEU A 103 -14.09 -10.83 17.56
CA LEU A 103 -14.33 -9.45 17.13
C LEU A 103 -13.33 -8.46 17.75
N LYS A 104 -12.98 -8.65 19.02
CA LYS A 104 -12.02 -7.80 19.74
C LYS A 104 -10.60 -7.98 19.17
N LEU A 105 -10.26 -9.21 18.78
CA LEU A 105 -8.98 -9.54 18.14
C LEU A 105 -8.88 -8.96 16.74
N PHE A 106 -9.94 -9.12 15.94
CA PHE A 106 -10.03 -8.55 14.60
C PHE A 106 -9.96 -7.01 14.62
N LEU A 107 -10.78 -6.34 15.43
CA LEU A 107 -10.75 -4.88 15.59
C LEU A 107 -9.42 -4.39 16.19
N GLY A 108 -8.85 -5.17 17.12
CA GLY A 108 -7.56 -4.89 17.73
C GLY A 108 -6.42 -4.93 16.72
N ALA A 109 -6.41 -5.92 15.83
CA ALA A 109 -5.39 -6.03 14.79
C ALA A 109 -5.54 -4.92 13.72
N LEU A 110 -6.77 -4.57 13.34
CA LEU A 110 -7.03 -3.45 12.42
C LEU A 110 -6.63 -2.10 13.03
N THR A 111 -6.84 -1.91 14.33
CA THR A 111 -6.40 -0.69 15.04
C THR A 111 -4.90 -0.66 15.30
N LEU A 112 -4.24 -1.81 15.46
CA LEU A 112 -2.78 -1.91 15.51
C LEU A 112 -2.16 -1.51 14.17
N GLU A 113 -2.67 -2.05 13.07
CA GLU A 113 -2.21 -1.71 11.72
C GLU A 113 -2.39 -0.20 11.42
N ARG A 114 -3.55 0.36 11.76
CA ARG A 114 -3.78 1.82 11.68
C ARG A 114 -2.83 2.61 12.58
N LYS A 115 -2.56 2.11 13.80
CA LYS A 115 -1.62 2.76 14.73
C LYS A 115 -0.18 2.67 14.23
N GLU A 116 0.23 1.62 13.54
CA GLU A 116 1.55 1.52 12.91
C GLU A 116 1.71 2.60 11.82
N SER A 117 0.72 2.72 10.93
CA SER A 117 0.71 3.81 9.94
C SER A 117 0.65 5.20 10.58
N THR A 118 -0.08 5.36 11.69
CA THR A 118 -0.16 6.65 12.42
C THR A 118 1.09 6.91 13.27
N TYR A 119 1.78 5.87 13.75
CA TYR A 119 3.02 5.95 14.52
C TYR A 119 4.16 6.45 13.63
N LEU A 120 4.27 5.92 12.40
CA LEU A 120 5.16 6.44 11.36
C LEU A 120 4.92 7.94 11.10
N LEU A 121 3.65 8.36 11.05
CA LEU A 121 3.27 9.78 10.90
C LEU A 121 3.55 10.63 12.16
N LYS A 122 3.60 10.01 13.35
CA LYS A 122 3.83 10.68 14.64
C LYS A 122 5.32 10.81 14.98
N GLU A 123 6.15 9.87 14.55
CA GLU A 123 7.62 9.94 14.69
C GLU A 123 8.22 11.05 13.81
N LEU A 124 7.49 11.42 12.75
CA LEU A 124 7.73 12.62 11.97
C LEU A 124 7.05 13.88 12.54
N ALA A 125 6.58 13.94 13.79
CA ALA A 125 5.84 15.12 14.29
C ALA A 125 6.65 16.44 14.32
N ARG A 126 7.99 16.38 14.31
CA ARG A 126 8.89 17.52 14.14
C ARG A 126 10.23 17.04 13.54
N PRO A 127 10.27 16.78 12.23
CA PRO A 127 11.43 16.17 11.60
C PRO A 127 12.56 17.19 11.51
N LYS A 128 13.81 16.72 11.61
CA LYS A 128 14.97 17.54 11.26
C LYS A 128 14.89 17.85 9.76
N GLY A 129 14.88 19.12 9.39
CA GLY A 129 14.74 19.55 7.99
C GLY A 129 13.30 19.48 7.45
N ALA A 130 12.31 19.89 8.25
CA ALA A 130 10.89 19.89 7.86
C ALA A 130 10.61 20.73 6.59
N ASP A 131 11.29 21.87 6.43
CA ASP A 131 11.18 22.72 5.23
C ASP A 131 11.59 21.95 3.95
N GLN A 132 12.70 21.19 4.04
CA GLN A 132 13.19 20.39 2.93
C GLN A 132 12.25 19.22 2.60
N ILE A 133 11.62 18.62 3.60
CA ILE A 133 10.63 17.56 3.37
C ILE A 133 9.39 18.11 2.66
N VAL A 134 8.87 19.26 3.10
CA VAL A 134 7.72 19.91 2.46
C VAL A 134 8.05 20.30 1.01
N GLU A 135 9.26 20.80 0.76
CA GLU A 135 9.70 21.11 -0.61
C GLU A 135 9.86 19.85 -1.47
N ILE A 136 10.35 18.73 -0.91
CA ILE A 136 10.39 17.44 -1.62
C ILE A 136 8.99 16.96 -2.00
N LEU A 137 8.02 17.04 -1.09
CA LEU A 137 6.63 16.66 -1.35
C LEU A 137 6.00 17.55 -2.43
N ARG A 138 6.27 18.87 -2.38
CA ARG A 138 5.89 19.80 -3.43
C ARG A 138 6.50 19.41 -4.78
N LEU A 139 7.81 19.18 -4.83
CA LEU A 139 8.51 18.83 -6.07
C LEU A 139 7.99 17.53 -6.66
N LEU A 140 7.69 16.55 -5.80
CA LEU A 140 7.08 15.27 -6.19
C LEU A 140 5.70 15.48 -6.83
N ALA A 141 4.82 16.26 -6.19
CA ALA A 141 3.50 16.58 -6.72
C ALA A 141 3.53 17.36 -8.04
N THR A 142 4.65 18.04 -8.36
CA THR A 142 4.78 18.81 -9.60
C THR A 142 5.36 18.01 -10.78
N ILE A 143 5.72 16.73 -10.59
CA ILE A 143 6.35 15.89 -11.63
C ILE A 143 5.44 15.74 -12.84
N ASP A 144 4.19 15.36 -12.61
CA ASP A 144 3.22 15.05 -13.65
C ASP A 144 2.54 16.29 -14.26
N LYS A 145 2.93 17.50 -13.80
CA LYS A 145 2.34 18.82 -14.15
C LYS A 145 0.87 18.99 -13.74
N HIS A 146 0.35 18.12 -12.89
CA HIS A 146 -1.03 18.14 -12.46
C HIS A 146 -1.14 17.87 -10.97
N VAL A 147 -1.19 18.95 -10.18
CA VAL A 147 -1.38 18.80 -8.74
C VAL A 147 -2.86 18.67 -8.42
N ASP A 148 -3.26 17.58 -7.77
CA ASP A 148 -4.64 17.35 -7.37
C ASP A 148 -5.00 17.95 -5.98
N GLU A 149 -6.29 18.03 -5.66
CA GLU A 149 -6.75 18.61 -4.38
C GLU A 149 -6.30 17.79 -3.16
N LYS A 150 -6.13 16.48 -3.30
CA LYS A 150 -5.75 15.57 -2.20
C LYS A 150 -4.27 15.65 -1.89
N GLU A 151 -3.42 15.76 -2.91
CA GLU A 151 -1.99 16.00 -2.78
C GLU A 151 -1.73 17.34 -2.10
N MET A 152 -2.47 18.38 -2.50
CA MET A 152 -2.42 19.68 -1.83
C MET A 152 -2.91 19.63 -0.40
N GLU A 153 -3.99 18.91 -0.11
CA GLU A 153 -4.49 18.73 1.26
C GLU A 153 -3.44 18.02 2.12
N LEU A 154 -2.78 16.99 1.58
CA LEU A 154 -1.74 16.24 2.27
C LEU A 154 -0.50 17.09 2.55
N ILE A 155 -0.01 17.86 1.57
CA ILE A 155 1.12 18.79 1.74
C ILE A 155 0.80 19.85 2.79
N ARG A 156 -0.43 20.40 2.77
CA ARG A 156 -0.90 21.39 3.76
C ARG A 156 -0.97 20.78 5.16
N GLU A 157 -1.48 19.55 5.30
CA GLU A 157 -1.56 18.88 6.60
C GLU A 157 -0.16 18.69 7.22
N PHE A 158 0.85 18.37 6.39
CA PHE A 158 2.24 18.26 6.84
C PHE A 158 2.86 19.62 7.18
N ALA A 159 2.68 20.63 6.33
CA ALA A 159 3.19 21.99 6.57
C ALA A 159 2.60 22.60 7.86
N ASP A 160 1.28 22.49 8.05
CA ASP A 160 0.58 22.96 9.24
C ASP A 160 1.03 22.20 10.50
N ARG A 161 1.23 20.87 10.41
CA ARG A 161 1.69 20.06 11.53
C ARG A 161 3.12 20.38 11.96
N TRP A 162 3.97 20.76 11.01
CA TRP A 162 5.38 21.05 11.26
C TRP A 162 5.69 22.53 11.49
N ASP A 163 4.67 23.39 11.44
CA ASP A 163 4.82 24.85 11.57
C ASP A 163 5.75 25.42 10.49
N VAL A 164 5.62 24.88 9.26
CA VAL A 164 6.38 25.24 8.06
C VAL A 164 5.47 26.04 7.12
N GLN A 165 6.06 26.95 6.34
CA GLN A 165 5.30 27.71 5.35
C GLN A 165 4.67 26.78 4.32
N VAL A 166 3.36 26.87 4.17
CA VAL A 166 2.62 26.17 3.11
C VAL A 166 3.14 26.66 1.75
N PRO A 167 3.60 25.75 0.87
CA PRO A 167 4.06 26.16 -0.45
C PRO A 167 2.93 26.77 -1.28
N ASP A 168 3.22 27.84 -2.01
CA ASP A 168 2.28 28.43 -2.96
C ASP A 168 2.19 27.52 -4.20
N LEU A 169 1.21 26.63 -4.17
CA LEU A 169 0.88 25.70 -5.25
C LEU A 169 -0.59 25.89 -5.62
N GLN A 170 -0.82 26.17 -6.90
CA GLN A 170 -2.16 26.24 -7.46
C GLN A 170 -2.57 24.84 -7.94
N THR A 171 -3.77 24.42 -7.55
CA THR A 171 -4.36 23.17 -8.02
C THR A 171 -4.69 23.25 -9.51
N GLY A 172 -4.41 22.20 -10.27
CA GLY A 172 -4.69 22.13 -11.70
C GLY A 172 -3.46 21.92 -12.58
N GLU A 173 -3.61 22.17 -13.89
CA GLU A 173 -2.52 22.09 -14.86
C GLU A 173 -1.58 23.30 -14.69
N MET A 174 -0.28 23.04 -14.48
CA MET A 174 0.72 24.11 -14.36
C MET A 174 1.26 24.53 -15.73
N GLU A 175 1.16 25.84 -16.06
CA GLU A 175 1.61 26.40 -17.34
C GLU A 175 3.14 26.48 -17.50
N GLU A 176 3.90 26.55 -16.38
CA GLU A 176 5.37 26.65 -16.39
C GLU A 176 6.04 25.47 -15.66
N GLY A 177 6.94 24.78 -16.37
CA GLY A 177 7.99 23.95 -15.79
C GLY A 177 7.56 22.55 -15.38
N GLY A 178 7.61 21.60 -16.33
CA GLY A 178 7.57 20.17 -16.00
C GLY A 178 8.57 19.81 -14.92
N GLY A 179 8.10 19.06 -13.91
CA GLY A 179 8.87 18.71 -12.74
C GLY A 179 10.26 18.23 -13.12
N ASP A 180 11.23 19.04 -12.77
CA ASP A 180 12.62 18.73 -13.06
C ASP A 180 13.05 17.70 -12.03
N LEU A 181 13.14 16.42 -12.42
CA LEU A 181 13.65 15.32 -11.59
C LEU A 181 15.01 15.70 -10.96
N ILE A 182 15.77 16.60 -11.60
CA ILE A 182 17.01 17.18 -11.10
C ILE A 182 16.78 18.04 -9.86
N ARG A 183 15.69 18.83 -9.81
CA ARG A 183 15.28 19.60 -8.62
C ARG A 183 14.82 18.70 -7.50
N LEU A 184 14.02 17.66 -7.78
CA LEU A 184 13.64 16.67 -6.75
C LEU A 184 14.88 16.00 -6.15
N ARG A 185 15.79 15.54 -7.01
CA ARG A 185 17.07 14.96 -6.56
C ARG A 185 17.87 15.95 -5.71
N SER A 186 17.95 17.21 -6.13
CA SER A 186 18.63 18.27 -5.37
C SER A 186 17.96 18.47 -4.01
N GLY A 187 16.62 18.51 -3.94
CA GLY A 187 15.88 18.62 -2.69
C GLY A 187 16.16 17.47 -1.72
N VAL A 188 16.24 16.23 -2.23
CA VAL A 188 16.63 15.06 -1.41
C VAL A 188 18.07 15.18 -0.92
N VAL A 189 19.00 15.64 -1.77
CA VAL A 189 20.40 15.87 -1.38
C VAL A 189 20.49 16.95 -0.30
N ASP A 190 19.74 18.04 -0.45
CA ASP A 190 19.68 19.14 0.51
C ASP A 190 19.09 18.68 1.85
N TYR A 191 18.04 17.83 1.83
CA TYR A 191 17.49 17.20 3.03
C TYR A 191 18.53 16.31 3.73
N LEU A 192 19.23 15.46 2.99
CA LEU A 192 20.27 14.59 3.54
C LEU A 192 21.47 15.37 4.08
N ALA A 193 21.76 16.55 3.52
CA ALA A 193 22.80 17.45 4.02
C ALA A 193 22.48 18.03 5.42
N VAL A 194 21.21 18.02 5.83
CA VAL A 194 20.80 18.35 7.20
C VAL A 194 21.12 17.21 8.17
N GLU A 195 21.67 16.08 7.71
CA GLU A 195 22.01 14.89 8.51
C GLU A 195 20.83 14.43 9.38
N PRO A 196 19.69 14.05 8.78
CA PRO A 196 18.57 13.48 9.52
C PRO A 196 18.97 12.14 10.13
N PRO A 197 18.36 11.74 11.27
CA PRO A 197 18.51 10.38 11.78
C PRO A 197 18.16 9.34 10.70
N ALA A 198 18.89 8.22 10.67
CA ALA A 198 18.69 7.18 9.65
C ALA A 198 17.24 6.64 9.64
N GLU A 199 16.62 6.53 10.81
CA GLU A 199 15.21 6.14 10.96
C GLU A 199 14.26 7.19 10.34
N GLN A 200 14.55 8.48 10.52
CA GLN A 200 13.77 9.57 9.92
C GLN A 200 13.86 9.56 8.39
N ALA A 201 15.05 9.30 7.84
CA ALA A 201 15.24 9.19 6.39
C ALA A 201 14.50 7.97 5.80
N ALA A 202 14.46 6.85 6.53
CA ALA A 202 13.68 5.68 6.15
C ALA A 202 12.16 5.99 6.17
N HIS A 203 11.68 6.66 7.21
CA HIS A 203 10.27 7.07 7.29
C HIS A 203 9.88 8.07 6.19
N LEU A 204 10.79 8.96 5.78
CA LEU A 204 10.54 9.84 4.64
C LEU A 204 10.32 9.04 3.35
N LEU A 205 11.13 8.01 3.10
CA LEU A 205 10.96 7.14 1.93
C LEU A 205 9.58 6.46 1.94
N ASP A 206 9.12 6.00 3.11
CA ASP A 206 7.80 5.39 3.26
C ASP A 206 6.68 6.40 3.01
N VAL A 207 6.82 7.64 3.49
CA VAL A 207 5.86 8.73 3.22
C VAL A 207 5.82 9.07 1.74
N LEU A 208 6.96 9.15 1.04
CA LEU A 208 7.00 9.40 -0.40
C LEU A 208 6.31 8.27 -1.18
N GLN A 209 6.52 7.01 -0.79
CA GLN A 209 5.80 5.88 -1.40
C GLN A 209 4.30 5.90 -1.14
N LEU A 210 3.88 6.36 0.04
CA LEU A 210 2.45 6.54 0.34
C LEU A 210 1.86 7.68 -0.48
N PHE A 211 2.61 8.76 -0.68
CA PHE A 211 2.22 9.90 -1.52
C PHE A 211 1.95 9.44 -2.96
N VAL A 212 2.92 8.76 -3.59
CA VAL A 212 2.78 8.21 -4.95
C VAL A 212 1.63 7.20 -5.07
N LYS A 213 1.37 6.40 -4.03
CA LYS A 213 0.25 5.42 -4.04
C LYS A 213 -1.12 6.04 -3.78
N ALA A 214 -1.17 7.20 -3.13
CA ALA A 214 -2.40 7.92 -2.84
C ALA A 214 -2.90 8.66 -4.09
N ASP A 215 -1.98 9.02 -4.99
CA ASP A 215 -2.33 9.50 -6.31
C ASP A 215 -3.05 8.41 -7.14
N ALA A 216 -4.12 8.83 -7.80
CA ALA A 216 -4.98 7.97 -8.60
C ALA A 216 -4.40 7.67 -9.99
N LYS A 217 -3.29 8.32 -10.40
CA LYS A 217 -2.66 8.21 -11.71
C LYS A 217 -1.14 8.13 -11.65
N VAL A 218 -0.60 7.06 -11.03
CA VAL A 218 0.84 6.76 -11.10
C VAL A 218 1.34 6.78 -12.55
N THR A 219 2.14 7.79 -12.89
CA THR A 219 2.79 7.92 -14.19
C THR A 219 4.06 7.07 -14.23
N ARG A 220 4.73 6.97 -15.39
CA ARG A 220 6.02 6.25 -15.48
C ARG A 220 7.20 7.03 -14.90
N GLU A 221 7.00 8.31 -14.60
CA GLU A 221 8.05 9.23 -14.16
C GLU A 221 8.13 9.31 -12.62
N GLU A 222 7.10 8.84 -11.91
CA GLU A 222 6.98 8.71 -10.44
C GLU A 222 7.39 7.31 -9.94
#